data_AF-A0AAX3EB36-F1
#
_entry.id   AF-A0AAX3EB36-F1
#
_cell.length_a   1.000
_cell.length_b   1.000
_cell.length_c   1.000
_cell.angle_alpha   90.00
_cell.angle_beta   90.00
_cell.angle_gamma   90.00
#
_symmetry.space_group_name_H-M   'P 1'
#
loop_
_entity.id
_entity.type
_entity.pdbx_description
1 polymer ?
#
loop_
_entity_poly.entity_id
_entity_poly.type
_entity_poly.pdbx_seq_one_letter_code
_entity_poly.pdbx_strand_id
1 'polypeptide(L)'
;MKIVPDTSVVIDGRITSLIKTGEYKGATIIIPEAVVAELEAQANQGREIGFSGLNELQELFRMSGENVIQLRFSGERPSLDQVKLSSGGEIDALIRNVAIDHDARFITSDLVQAEVAKAKGLDVTYLRPQIGDFSPLSIDQYLDEETIAITLKERAQPVAKIGKLRDTRLVTLRDAPMTEYELKGMAQELLERAKRDPDGFIELEKRGITVVQIGSLRISIARRPFSDGMEITVVRPLVDLSLDDYDMAPEIKQRILGNRRGVLIAGPPGAGKTTLAQSLATFLADNNFVVKTMEAPRDLQVPDHITQYTALEGSMANTAEALLLVRPDYVIFDEIRKSEDFNVYADMRLAGMGMVGVVHAMEVHDCLRRFCDRVDYSILPQIINTVIYVVQGAITKIYDLELAIKAPEGMPGDVHIRPVIVVRDHARREPEIEIFRYEGETLVMPLGRKRNAAGPAAAPAEPPVVAAPAAEPEENVTWKVAEKEVQREIGRYTTGPVEVRIISDNKAVVYIEDKDVPAAIGKGGKNVSAIVNKLGIGIDIRPKSELEAQKPVEEEMQLVGGIKIRLDKKQLTIVSPENRGKIVDVFAGKEYLFTATVNEEGDILLAKNSTIAQEMIKRYNEGETIRLRPV
;
A
#
# COMPACT_ATOMS: atom_id res chain seq x y z
N MET A 1 22.98 2.63 50.05
CA MET A 1 22.75 1.68 48.94
C MET A 1 23.09 2.39 47.63
N LYS A 2 23.80 1.73 46.70
CA LYS A 2 24.12 2.28 45.38
C LYS A 2 23.32 1.56 44.30
N ILE A 3 22.77 2.30 43.36
CA ILE A 3 21.89 1.79 42.31
C ILE A 3 22.36 2.34 40.97
N VAL A 4 22.43 1.48 39.95
CA VAL A 4 22.69 1.84 38.56
C VAL A 4 21.48 1.40 37.73
N PRO A 5 20.61 2.34 37.29
CA PRO A 5 19.57 2.02 36.34
C PRO A 5 20.12 2.01 34.91
N ASP A 6 19.59 1.13 34.07
CA ASP A 6 19.83 1.14 32.64
C ASP A 6 18.92 2.14 31.91
N THR A 7 19.08 2.25 30.58
CA THR A 7 18.25 3.14 29.77
C THR A 7 16.76 2.79 29.85
N SER A 8 16.42 1.50 29.88
CA SER A 8 15.02 1.04 29.91
C SER A 8 14.27 1.49 31.18
N VAL A 9 14.93 1.42 32.34
CA VAL A 9 14.34 1.82 33.62
C VAL A 9 14.19 3.33 33.77
N VAL A 10 15.12 4.10 33.19
CA VAL A 10 15.02 5.56 33.14
C VAL A 10 13.89 5.98 32.20
N ILE A 11 13.76 5.36 31.03
CA ILE A 11 12.66 5.66 30.10
C ILE A 11 11.29 5.34 30.73
N ASP A 12 11.17 4.22 31.42
CA ASP A 12 9.91 3.77 32.03
C ASP A 12 9.52 4.55 33.30
N GLY A 13 10.37 5.46 33.80
CA GLY A 13 10.12 6.23 35.02
C GLY A 13 10.07 5.42 36.33
N ARG A 14 10.40 4.12 36.27
CA ARG A 14 10.17 3.21 37.40
C ARG A 14 11.08 3.51 38.57
N ILE A 15 12.30 3.98 38.29
CA ILE A 15 13.23 4.34 39.36
C ILE A 15 12.65 5.47 40.22
N THR A 16 12.05 6.50 39.62
CA THR A 16 11.35 7.57 40.34
C THR A 16 10.13 7.04 41.10
N SER A 17 9.35 6.13 40.52
CA SER A 17 8.21 5.51 41.22
C SER A 17 8.64 4.74 42.48
N LEU A 18 9.72 3.96 42.40
CA LEU A 18 10.28 3.20 43.53
C LEU A 18 10.86 4.13 44.61
N ILE A 19 11.42 5.28 44.20
CA ILE A 19 11.85 6.32 45.16
C ILE A 19 10.64 6.96 45.86
N LYS A 20 9.56 7.30 45.11
CA LYS A 20 8.34 7.92 45.66
C LYS A 20 7.61 7.01 46.65
N THR A 21 7.61 5.70 46.42
CA THR A 21 7.02 4.70 47.33
C THR A 21 7.89 4.44 48.57
N GLY A 22 9.11 4.99 48.62
CA GLY A 22 10.00 4.95 49.79
C GLY A 22 11.04 3.84 49.76
N GLU A 23 11.04 2.99 48.75
CA GLU A 23 11.89 1.79 48.67
C GLU A 23 13.39 2.13 48.52
N TYR A 24 13.72 3.27 47.90
CA TYR A 24 15.09 3.76 47.67
C TYR A 24 15.39 5.12 48.29
N LYS A 25 14.67 5.50 49.35
CA LYS A 25 14.93 6.77 50.04
C LYS A 25 16.35 6.81 50.62
N GLY A 26 17.12 7.85 50.31
CA GLY A 26 18.52 8.01 50.72
C GLY A 26 19.52 7.15 49.94
N ALA A 27 19.10 6.47 48.86
CA ALA A 27 20.01 5.74 47.99
C ALA A 27 20.89 6.70 47.14
N THR A 28 22.05 6.21 46.72
CA THR A 28 22.89 6.86 45.70
C THR A 28 22.54 6.27 44.34
N ILE A 29 21.88 7.06 43.50
CA ILE A 29 21.55 6.71 42.11
C ILE A 29 22.72 7.17 41.24
N ILE A 30 23.33 6.22 40.52
CA ILE A 30 24.47 6.45 39.62
C ILE A 30 23.97 6.25 38.20
N ILE A 31 23.79 7.35 37.46
CA ILE A 31 23.37 7.33 36.06
C ILE A 31 24.60 7.16 35.17
N PRO A 32 24.67 6.11 34.34
CA PRO A 32 25.77 5.96 33.39
C PRO A 32 25.73 7.05 32.31
N GLU A 33 26.89 7.60 31.94
CA GLU A 33 27.02 8.57 30.83
C GLU A 33 26.52 7.97 29.50
N ALA A 34 26.64 6.65 29.35
CA ALA A 34 26.06 5.90 28.23
C ALA A 34 24.54 6.05 28.12
N VAL A 35 23.81 6.03 29.25
CA VAL A 35 22.34 6.25 29.28
C VAL A 35 22.01 7.66 28.82
N VAL A 36 22.75 8.67 29.31
CA VAL A 36 22.53 10.07 28.92
C VAL A 36 22.77 10.27 27.43
N ALA A 37 23.86 9.72 26.89
CA ALA A 37 24.20 9.83 25.48
C ALA A 37 23.14 9.16 24.58
N GLU A 38 22.63 8.00 24.99
CA GLU A 38 21.55 7.32 24.27
C GLU A 38 20.27 8.15 24.26
N LEU A 39 19.80 8.61 25.43
CA LEU A 39 18.59 9.44 25.53
C LEU A 39 18.69 10.74 24.73
N GLU A 40 19.84 11.41 24.78
CA GLU A 40 20.12 12.62 24.00
C GLU A 40 20.09 12.34 22.50
N ALA A 41 20.69 11.23 22.04
CA ALA A 41 20.67 10.85 20.63
C ALA A 41 19.24 10.54 20.14
N GLN A 42 18.44 9.82 20.95
CA GLN A 42 17.04 9.52 20.65
C GLN A 42 16.19 10.81 20.58
N ALA A 43 16.38 11.73 21.55
CA ALA A 43 15.66 13.00 21.58
C ALA A 43 16.04 13.91 20.40
N ASN A 44 17.32 13.98 20.03
CA ASN A 44 17.79 14.72 18.86
C ASN A 44 17.26 14.15 17.53
N GLN A 45 17.00 12.84 17.48
CA GLN A 45 16.30 12.19 16.35
C GLN A 45 14.79 12.43 16.36
N GLY A 46 14.26 13.03 17.43
CA GLY A 46 12.84 13.33 17.58
C GLY A 46 12.00 12.17 18.09
N ARG A 47 12.64 11.14 18.67
CA ARG A 47 11.95 9.98 19.25
C ARG A 47 11.47 10.29 20.67
N GLU A 48 10.28 9.82 21.01
CA GLU A 48 9.61 10.18 22.25
C GLU A 48 10.35 9.66 23.48
N ILE A 49 10.83 8.43 23.36
CA ILE A 49 11.57 7.74 24.40
C ILE A 49 12.77 8.53 24.91
N GLY A 50 13.43 9.29 24.02
CA GLY A 50 14.53 10.18 24.39
C GLY A 50 14.04 11.33 25.28
N PHE A 51 12.96 12.00 24.89
CA PHE A 51 12.39 13.09 25.68
C PHE A 51 11.85 12.62 27.03
N SER A 52 11.15 11.48 27.07
CA SER A 52 10.65 10.91 28.33
C SER A 52 11.80 10.58 29.29
N GLY A 53 12.86 9.91 28.81
CA GLY A 53 14.01 9.62 29.66
C GLY A 53 14.76 10.88 30.11
N LEU A 54 14.87 11.92 29.28
CA LEU A 54 15.46 13.20 29.71
C LEU A 54 14.62 13.91 30.78
N ASN A 55 13.28 13.85 30.69
CA ASN A 55 12.40 14.39 31.73
C ASN A 55 12.56 13.60 33.04
N GLU A 56 12.70 12.28 32.97
CA GLU A 56 12.97 11.45 34.15
C GLU A 56 14.29 11.84 34.82
N LEU A 57 15.36 12.07 34.05
CA LEU A 57 16.64 12.53 34.59
C LEU A 57 16.51 13.89 35.32
N GLN A 58 15.66 14.80 34.80
CA GLN A 58 15.37 16.07 35.46
C GLN A 58 14.61 15.88 36.78
N GLU A 59 13.65 14.95 36.83
CA GLU A 59 12.91 14.62 38.06
C GLU A 59 13.83 14.00 39.11
N LEU A 60 14.73 13.07 38.72
CA LEU A 60 15.75 12.52 39.63
C LEU A 60 16.68 13.62 40.17
N PHE A 61 17.06 14.59 39.34
CA PHE A 61 17.86 15.73 39.78
C PHE A 61 17.10 16.60 40.80
N ARG A 62 15.80 16.85 40.56
CA ARG A 62 14.93 17.58 41.51
C ARG A 62 14.86 16.86 42.85
N MET A 63 14.66 15.55 42.86
CA MET A 63 14.64 14.73 44.08
C MET A 63 15.97 14.75 44.83
N SER A 64 17.10 14.83 44.12
CA SER A 64 18.40 15.02 44.74
C SER A 64 18.53 16.40 45.40
N GLY A 65 17.98 17.45 44.79
CA GLY A 65 17.93 18.80 45.38
C GLY A 65 17.07 18.87 46.65
N GLU A 66 16.03 18.03 46.72
CA GLU A 66 15.16 17.88 47.89
C GLU A 66 15.74 16.93 48.96
N ASN A 67 17.00 16.46 48.81
CA ASN A 67 17.67 15.49 49.67
C ASN A 67 16.92 14.15 49.84
N VAL A 68 16.09 13.76 48.86
CA VAL A 68 15.40 12.46 48.85
C VAL A 68 16.37 11.34 48.46
N ILE A 69 17.29 11.62 47.54
CA ILE A 69 18.34 10.72 47.03
C ILE A 69 19.65 11.47 46.85
N GLN A 70 20.75 10.75 46.60
CA GLN A 70 21.98 11.32 46.03
C GLN A 70 22.09 10.92 44.56
N LEU A 71 22.26 11.88 43.65
CA LEU A 71 22.45 11.61 42.23
C LEU A 71 23.93 11.78 41.82
N ARG A 72 24.47 10.84 41.05
CA ARG A 72 25.80 10.90 40.45
C ARG A 72 25.76 10.46 38.99
N PHE A 73 26.64 11.02 38.18
CA PHE A 73 26.88 10.56 36.80
C PHE A 73 28.26 9.89 36.73
N SER A 74 28.38 8.77 36.01
CA SER A 74 29.62 8.00 35.95
C SER A 74 29.75 7.17 34.68
N GLY A 75 30.95 6.66 34.40
CA GLY A 75 31.26 5.85 33.23
C GLY A 75 31.77 6.67 32.04
N GLU A 76 32.15 5.94 31.00
CA GLU A 76 32.60 6.54 29.75
C GLU A 76 31.40 6.99 28.91
N ARG A 77 31.52 8.18 28.31
CA ARG A 77 30.51 8.70 27.40
C ARG A 77 30.80 8.19 25.98
N PRO A 78 29.93 7.39 25.36
CA PRO A 78 30.14 6.88 24.01
C PRO A 78 30.06 8.02 22.97
N SER A 79 30.73 7.82 21.83
CA SER A 79 30.65 8.75 20.72
C SER A 79 29.30 8.66 20.00
N LEU A 80 28.90 9.71 19.28
CA LEU A 80 27.64 9.70 18.51
C LEU A 80 27.59 8.58 17.46
N ASP A 81 28.74 8.22 16.89
CA ASP A 81 28.83 7.14 15.90
C ASP A 81 28.64 5.78 16.57
N GLN A 82 29.20 5.57 17.77
CA GLN A 82 28.94 4.37 18.58
C GLN A 82 27.45 4.27 18.94
N VAL A 83 26.83 5.36 19.40
CA VAL A 83 25.39 5.34 19.75
C VAL A 83 24.50 5.01 18.54
N LYS A 84 24.89 5.41 17.32
CA LYS A 84 24.13 5.14 16.09
C LYS A 84 24.40 3.77 15.48
N LEU A 85 25.63 3.26 15.58
CA LEU A 85 26.10 2.07 14.89
C LEU A 85 26.10 0.82 15.77
N SER A 86 26.13 0.96 17.09
CA SER A 86 26.11 -0.18 17.99
C SER A 86 24.73 -0.83 18.00
N SER A 87 24.66 -2.08 17.56
CA SER A 87 23.60 -3.00 18.02
C SER A 87 23.62 -3.00 19.55
N GLY A 88 22.49 -2.74 20.23
CA GLY A 88 22.40 -2.27 21.63
C GLY A 88 23.35 -2.87 22.68
N GLY A 89 23.86 -4.09 22.46
CA GLY A 89 24.78 -4.78 23.37
C GLY A 89 26.08 -4.07 23.77
N GLU A 90 26.67 -3.18 22.95
CA GLU A 90 27.89 -2.44 23.33
C GLU A 90 27.62 -1.32 24.34
N ILE A 91 26.57 -0.53 24.11
CA ILE A 91 26.15 0.54 25.03
C ILE A 91 25.77 -0.08 26.38
N ASP A 92 24.98 -1.15 26.32
CA ASP A 92 24.59 -1.94 27.48
C ASP A 92 25.77 -2.50 28.27
N ALA A 93 26.89 -2.81 27.61
CA ALA A 93 28.11 -3.24 28.29
C ALA A 93 28.71 -2.09 29.10
N LEU A 94 28.75 -0.87 28.56
CA LEU A 94 29.21 0.31 29.29
C LEU A 94 28.35 0.59 30.52
N ILE A 95 27.02 0.47 30.39
CA ILE A 95 26.08 0.64 31.51
C ILE A 95 26.37 -0.40 32.61
N ARG A 96 26.51 -1.68 32.27
CA ARG A 96 26.84 -2.73 33.24
C ARG A 96 28.21 -2.55 33.87
N ASN A 97 29.21 -2.07 33.13
CA ASN A 97 30.54 -1.81 33.68
C ASN A 97 30.48 -0.77 34.82
N VAL A 98 29.65 0.27 34.70
CA VAL A 98 29.42 1.22 35.79
C VAL A 98 28.85 0.53 37.04
N ALA A 99 27.93 -0.43 36.88
CA ALA A 99 27.42 -1.19 38.01
C ALA A 99 28.50 -2.06 38.68
N ILE A 100 29.39 -2.67 37.89
CA ILE A 100 30.54 -3.45 38.38
C ILE A 100 31.52 -2.53 39.14
N ASP A 101 31.94 -1.43 38.54
CA ASP A 101 32.98 -0.53 39.08
C ASP A 101 32.57 0.09 40.42
N HIS A 102 31.27 0.32 40.61
CA HIS A 102 30.74 0.94 41.82
C HIS A 102 30.23 -0.05 42.86
N ASP A 103 30.27 -1.36 42.58
CA ASP A 103 29.64 -2.42 43.38
C ASP A 103 28.17 -2.05 43.69
N ALA A 104 27.44 -1.73 42.63
CA ALA A 104 26.09 -1.19 42.69
C ALA A 104 25.06 -2.21 42.21
N ARG A 105 23.85 -2.13 42.79
CA ARG A 105 22.71 -2.91 42.30
C ARG A 105 22.30 -2.40 40.92
N PHE A 106 22.35 -3.30 39.94
CA PHE A 106 21.92 -3.03 38.58
C PHE A 106 20.41 -3.20 38.46
N ILE A 107 19.71 -2.21 37.91
CA ILE A 107 18.25 -2.25 37.73
C ILE A 107 17.96 -2.12 36.24
N THR A 108 17.18 -3.05 35.71
CA THR A 108 16.79 -3.09 34.29
C THR A 108 15.36 -3.61 34.12
N SER A 109 14.64 -3.13 33.10
CA SER A 109 13.37 -3.71 32.63
C SER A 109 13.56 -4.56 31.36
N ASP A 110 14.78 -4.68 30.85
CA ASP A 110 15.16 -5.56 29.75
C ASP A 110 15.60 -6.93 30.29
N LEU A 111 14.93 -8.00 29.80
CA LEU A 111 15.19 -9.37 30.21
C LEU A 111 16.60 -9.84 29.80
N VAL A 112 17.03 -9.50 28.58
CA VAL A 112 18.35 -9.87 28.06
C VAL A 112 19.43 -9.19 28.88
N GLN A 113 19.28 -7.90 29.19
CA GLN A 113 20.17 -7.18 30.10
C GLN A 113 20.26 -7.83 31.48
N ALA A 114 19.11 -8.18 32.05
CA ALA A 114 19.05 -8.79 33.37
C ALA A 114 19.79 -10.13 33.41
N GLU A 115 19.55 -11.00 32.42
CA GLU A 115 20.17 -12.32 32.36
C GLU A 115 21.69 -12.22 32.09
N VAL A 116 22.13 -11.31 31.21
CA VAL A 116 23.56 -11.06 30.97
C VAL A 116 24.24 -10.51 32.24
N ALA A 117 23.62 -9.58 32.95
CA ALA A 117 24.17 -9.02 34.18
C ALA A 117 24.24 -10.07 35.31
N LYS A 118 23.21 -10.91 35.47
CA LYS A 118 23.24 -12.05 36.42
C LYS A 118 24.35 -13.04 36.07
N ALA A 119 24.51 -13.37 34.78
CA ALA A 119 25.57 -14.28 34.32
C ALA A 119 26.98 -13.72 34.59
N LYS A 120 27.13 -12.38 34.61
CA LYS A 120 28.36 -11.69 35.02
C LYS A 120 28.52 -11.52 36.53
N GLY A 121 27.57 -12.02 37.33
CA GLY A 121 27.63 -11.98 38.79
C GLY A 121 27.23 -10.64 39.43
N LEU A 122 26.52 -9.76 38.71
CA LEU A 122 26.02 -8.51 39.28
C LEU A 122 24.81 -8.77 40.20
N ASP A 123 24.61 -7.92 41.22
CA ASP A 123 23.34 -7.83 41.95
C ASP A 123 22.29 -7.15 41.05
N VAL A 124 21.35 -7.93 40.52
CA VAL A 124 20.37 -7.47 39.52
C VAL A 124 18.96 -7.44 40.09
N THR A 125 18.29 -6.31 39.97
CA THR A 125 16.84 -6.19 40.11
C THR A 125 16.21 -6.06 38.74
N TYR A 126 15.59 -7.16 38.29
CA TYR A 126 14.81 -7.15 37.06
C TYR A 126 13.38 -6.66 37.34
N LEU A 127 13.06 -5.48 36.82
CA LEU A 127 11.71 -4.91 36.90
C LEU A 127 10.84 -5.52 35.81
N ARG A 128 10.20 -6.66 36.15
CA ARG A 128 9.23 -7.31 35.27
C ARG A 128 8.20 -6.29 34.78
N PRO A 129 7.77 -6.34 33.51
CA PRO A 129 6.58 -5.62 33.06
C PRO A 129 5.45 -5.92 34.04
N GLN A 130 4.90 -4.90 34.70
CA GLN A 130 3.70 -5.08 35.47
C GLN A 130 2.58 -5.31 34.46
N ILE A 131 2.16 -6.57 34.32
CA ILE A 131 0.84 -6.90 33.78
C ILE A 131 -0.14 -6.60 34.93
N GLY A 132 -0.34 -5.31 35.22
CA GLY A 132 -1.23 -4.84 36.27
C GLY A 132 -2.58 -4.44 35.67
N ASP A 133 -3.64 -4.54 36.46
CA ASP A 133 -4.95 -3.97 36.11
C ASP A 133 -4.76 -2.54 35.61
N PHE A 134 -4.99 -2.33 34.32
CA PHE A 134 -4.80 -1.03 33.71
C PHE A 134 -5.84 -0.06 34.28
N SER A 135 -5.38 1.04 34.89
CA SER A 135 -6.28 2.15 35.21
C SER A 135 -6.94 2.67 33.92
N PRO A 136 -8.19 3.15 33.97
CA PRO A 136 -8.80 3.82 32.82
C PRO A 136 -7.88 4.92 32.29
N LEU A 137 -7.79 5.04 30.98
CA LEU A 137 -6.98 6.09 30.35
C LEU A 137 -7.59 7.46 30.60
N SER A 138 -6.77 8.51 30.69
CA SER A 138 -7.26 9.88 30.74
C SER A 138 -8.19 10.26 29.57
N ILE A 139 -8.07 9.55 28.44
CA ILE A 139 -8.92 9.75 27.26
C ILE A 139 -10.30 9.06 27.38
N ASP A 140 -10.45 8.09 28.28
CA ASP A 140 -11.70 7.32 28.41
C ASP A 140 -12.86 8.21 28.87
N GLN A 141 -12.57 9.29 29.61
CA GLN A 141 -13.58 10.28 29.99
C GLN A 141 -14.25 11.01 28.81
N TYR A 142 -13.64 10.94 27.62
CA TYR A 142 -14.15 11.56 26.39
C TYR A 142 -14.78 10.54 25.43
N LEU A 143 -14.75 9.24 25.78
CA LEU A 143 -15.25 8.16 24.95
C LEU A 143 -16.57 7.63 25.52
N ASP A 144 -17.64 7.67 24.72
CA ASP A 144 -18.88 6.94 24.95
C ASP A 144 -19.11 5.87 23.86
N GLU A 145 -20.23 5.18 23.86
CA GLU A 145 -20.57 4.16 22.85
C GLU A 145 -20.79 4.73 21.45
N GLU A 146 -21.14 6.02 21.33
CA GLU A 146 -21.45 6.69 20.06
C GLU A 146 -20.25 7.49 19.51
N THR A 147 -19.16 7.59 20.28
CA THR A 147 -17.97 8.36 19.91
C THR A 147 -17.15 7.60 18.88
N ILE A 148 -17.01 8.23 17.70
CA ILE A 148 -16.24 7.71 16.56
C ILE A 148 -14.79 8.15 16.67
N ALA A 149 -14.58 9.42 16.97
CA ALA A 149 -13.25 9.99 17.05
C ALA A 149 -13.21 11.17 18.01
N ILE A 150 -12.06 11.40 18.63
CA ILE A 150 -11.77 12.55 19.48
C ILE A 150 -10.56 13.28 18.92
N THR A 151 -10.59 14.60 18.88
CA THR A 151 -9.44 15.44 18.55
C THR A 151 -9.18 16.42 19.69
N LEU A 152 -7.98 16.32 20.27
CA LEU A 152 -7.49 17.15 21.37
C LEU A 152 -6.30 17.96 20.87
N LYS A 153 -6.43 19.29 20.75
CA LYS A 153 -5.39 20.15 20.16
C LYS A 153 -5.04 21.34 21.05
N GLU A 154 -3.75 21.63 21.18
CA GLU A 154 -3.23 22.77 21.95
C GLU A 154 -3.93 24.08 21.54
N ARG A 155 -4.37 24.87 22.53
CA ARG A 155 -5.08 26.15 22.33
C ARG A 155 -6.44 26.03 21.64
N ALA A 156 -6.98 24.82 21.48
CA ALA A 156 -8.31 24.57 20.95
C ALA A 156 -9.18 23.81 21.95
N GLN A 157 -10.50 23.98 21.84
CA GLN A 157 -11.45 23.18 22.60
C GLN A 157 -11.39 21.73 22.10
N PRO A 158 -11.44 20.73 23.00
CA PRO A 158 -11.49 19.33 22.59
C PRO A 158 -12.84 19.03 21.92
N VAL A 159 -12.80 18.29 20.82
CA VAL A 159 -13.98 17.95 20.02
C VAL A 159 -14.08 16.44 19.82
N ALA A 160 -15.31 15.94 19.77
CA ALA A 160 -15.60 14.56 19.42
C ALA A 160 -16.53 14.51 18.21
N LYS A 161 -16.30 13.53 17.34
CA LYS A 161 -17.22 13.14 16.28
C LYS A 161 -18.08 11.99 16.81
N ILE A 162 -19.38 12.22 16.92
CA ILE A 162 -20.35 11.30 17.54
C ILE A 162 -21.41 10.92 16.51
N GLY A 163 -21.81 9.65 16.48
CA GLY A 163 -22.96 9.16 15.71
C GLY A 163 -22.72 7.86 14.97
N LYS A 164 -23.64 7.52 14.06
CA LYS A 164 -23.55 6.31 13.21
C LYS A 164 -23.01 6.69 11.83
N LEU A 165 -22.49 5.72 11.06
CA LEU A 165 -21.76 5.92 9.79
C LEU A 165 -22.38 6.94 8.80
N ARG A 166 -23.71 7.11 8.83
CA ARG A 166 -24.47 8.02 7.96
C ARG A 166 -24.89 9.35 8.63
N ASP A 167 -24.95 9.40 9.96
CA ASP A 167 -25.41 10.55 10.74
C ASP A 167 -24.38 10.90 11.82
N THR A 168 -23.31 11.58 11.42
CA THR A 168 -22.24 12.01 12.33
C THR A 168 -22.30 13.51 12.58
N ARG A 169 -22.12 13.94 13.83
CA ARG A 169 -22.00 15.35 14.21
C ARG A 169 -20.74 15.60 15.01
N LEU A 170 -20.19 16.81 14.90
CA LEU A 170 -19.08 17.26 15.71
C LEU A 170 -19.63 17.95 16.97
N VAL A 171 -19.13 17.57 18.14
CA VAL A 171 -19.57 18.08 19.44
C VAL A 171 -18.34 18.55 20.22
N THR A 172 -18.44 19.74 20.82
CA THR A 172 -17.41 20.24 21.74
C THR A 172 -17.54 19.53 23.08
N LEU A 173 -16.45 18.92 23.58
CA LEU A 173 -16.44 18.14 24.81
C LEU A 173 -16.34 19.02 26.07
N ARG A 174 -15.65 20.16 25.98
CA ARG A 174 -15.58 21.17 27.05
C ARG A 174 -15.26 22.56 26.46
N ASP A 175 -15.65 23.62 27.18
CA ASP A 175 -15.40 25.01 26.75
C ASP A 175 -13.94 25.46 26.92
N ALA A 176 -13.22 24.90 27.89
CA ALA A 176 -11.83 25.23 28.16
C ALA A 176 -10.88 24.64 27.09
N PRO A 177 -9.97 25.43 26.50
CA PRO A 177 -8.99 24.92 25.56
C PRO A 177 -7.99 23.93 26.18
N MET A 178 -7.50 22.98 25.40
CA MET A 178 -6.41 22.09 25.79
C MET A 178 -5.09 22.85 25.95
N THR A 179 -4.36 22.54 27.02
CA THR A 179 -3.00 23.05 27.24
C THR A 179 -1.96 22.06 26.76
N GLU A 180 -0.76 22.56 26.43
CA GLU A 180 0.38 21.69 26.07
C GLU A 180 0.74 20.73 27.21
N TYR A 181 0.61 21.18 28.48
CA TYR A 181 0.90 20.35 29.65
C TYR A 181 -0.07 19.18 29.78
N GLU A 182 -1.38 19.42 29.63
CA GLU A 182 -2.40 18.36 29.63
C GLU A 182 -2.12 17.34 28.53
N LEU A 183 -1.88 17.80 27.29
CA LEU A 183 -1.63 16.92 26.15
C LEU A 183 -0.33 16.11 26.31
N LYS A 184 0.73 16.69 26.88
CA LYS A 184 1.97 15.95 27.20
C LYS A 184 1.72 14.82 28.19
N GLY A 185 0.96 15.09 29.25
CA GLY A 185 0.57 14.06 30.21
C GLY A 185 -0.19 12.92 29.56
N MET A 186 -1.21 13.24 28.76
CA MET A 186 -2.00 12.24 28.04
C MET A 186 -1.15 11.43 27.06
N ALA A 187 -0.29 12.07 26.26
CA ALA A 187 0.57 11.37 25.32
C ALA A 187 1.51 10.38 26.02
N GLN A 188 2.14 10.78 27.11
CA GLN A 188 3.00 9.90 27.90
C GLN A 188 2.24 8.68 28.40
N GLU A 189 1.06 8.89 28.99
CA GLU A 189 0.20 7.80 29.48
C GLU A 189 -0.18 6.82 28.35
N LEU A 190 -0.59 7.35 27.20
CA LEU A 190 -0.97 6.54 26.04
C LEU A 190 0.19 5.70 25.49
N LEU A 191 1.40 6.24 25.46
CA LEU A 191 2.58 5.52 24.97
C LEU A 191 3.07 4.48 25.97
N GLU A 192 2.99 4.79 27.26
CA GLU A 192 3.25 3.80 28.30
C GLU A 192 2.25 2.64 28.22
N ARG A 193 0.96 2.95 27.98
CA ARG A 193 -0.06 1.93 27.75
C ARG A 193 0.24 1.11 26.50
N ALA A 194 0.51 1.74 25.36
CA ALA A 194 0.79 1.06 24.11
C ALA A 194 2.00 0.10 24.16
N LYS A 195 2.92 0.28 25.12
CA LYS A 195 4.07 -0.62 25.33
C LYS A 195 3.79 -1.76 26.33
N ARG A 196 2.86 -1.56 27.26
CA ARG A 196 2.58 -2.49 28.36
C ARG A 196 1.37 -3.37 28.08
N ASP A 197 0.41 -2.85 27.33
CA ASP A 197 -0.80 -3.54 26.94
C ASP A 197 -0.47 -4.68 25.95
N PRO A 198 -0.91 -5.93 26.21
CA PRO A 198 -0.76 -7.03 25.24
C PRO A 198 -1.34 -6.70 23.87
N ASP A 199 -2.42 -5.90 23.83
CA ASP A 199 -3.10 -5.46 22.61
C ASP A 199 -2.63 -4.05 22.19
N GLY A 200 -1.52 -3.58 22.76
CA GLY A 200 -0.88 -2.32 22.47
C GLY A 200 0.33 -2.48 21.56
N PHE A 201 0.46 -1.62 20.54
CA PHE A 201 1.71 -1.49 19.80
C PHE A 201 1.87 -0.13 19.14
N ILE A 202 3.11 0.22 18.81
CA ILE A 202 3.45 1.44 18.08
C ILE A 202 3.48 1.11 16.58
N GLU A 203 2.53 1.63 15.81
CA GLU A 203 2.46 1.48 14.34
C GLU A 203 3.55 2.29 13.64
N LEU A 204 3.75 3.53 14.09
CA LEU A 204 4.62 4.50 13.44
C LEU A 204 5.26 5.38 14.50
N GLU A 205 6.58 5.50 14.46
CA GLU A 205 7.30 6.54 15.22
C GLU A 205 8.22 7.30 14.26
N LYS A 206 7.89 8.56 14.00
CA LYS A 206 8.67 9.48 13.17
C LYS A 206 8.82 10.82 13.88
N ARG A 207 9.76 11.64 13.40
CA ARG A 207 10.01 12.96 13.97
C ARG A 207 8.74 13.83 13.92
N GLY A 208 8.14 14.05 15.09
CA GLY A 208 6.95 14.88 15.26
C GLY A 208 5.60 14.15 15.15
N ILE A 209 5.57 12.84 14.87
CA ILE A 209 4.33 12.06 14.86
C ILE A 209 4.57 10.63 15.35
N THR A 210 3.70 10.18 16.26
CA THR A 210 3.63 8.81 16.74
C THR A 210 2.21 8.29 16.52
N VAL A 211 2.06 7.11 15.93
CA VAL A 211 0.76 6.41 15.82
C VAL A 211 0.84 5.14 16.63
N VAL A 212 -0.10 4.97 17.56
CA VAL A 212 -0.20 3.81 18.43
C VAL A 212 -1.59 3.21 18.37
N GLN A 213 -1.65 1.91 18.58
CA GLN A 213 -2.88 1.17 18.76
C GLN A 213 -2.92 0.65 20.19
N ILE A 214 -4.08 0.79 20.84
CA ILE A 214 -4.34 0.31 22.21
C ILE A 214 -5.71 -0.35 22.20
N GLY A 215 -5.75 -1.68 22.21
CA GLY A 215 -6.98 -2.43 21.99
C GLY A 215 -7.61 -2.02 20.66
N SER A 216 -8.89 -1.62 20.68
CA SER A 216 -9.60 -1.13 19.50
C SER A 216 -9.34 0.34 19.18
N LEU A 217 -8.56 1.08 19.98
CA LEU A 217 -8.35 2.52 19.77
C LEU A 217 -7.11 2.76 18.92
N ARG A 218 -7.27 3.52 17.85
CA ARG A 218 -6.16 4.01 17.04
C ARG A 218 -5.87 5.46 17.38
N ILE A 219 -4.64 5.75 17.77
CA ILE A 219 -4.28 7.04 18.35
C ILE A 219 -3.08 7.65 17.63
N SER A 220 -3.27 8.85 17.10
CA SER A 220 -2.22 9.68 16.50
C SER A 220 -1.83 10.79 17.48
N ILE A 221 -0.54 10.90 17.76
CA ILE A 221 0.08 11.93 18.60
C ILE A 221 1.00 12.75 17.72
N ALA A 222 0.61 13.98 17.38
CA ALA A 222 1.37 14.92 16.58
C ALA A 222 1.94 16.07 17.43
N ARG A 223 3.15 16.50 17.10
CA ARG A 223 3.85 17.62 17.74
C ARG A 223 4.80 18.32 16.79
N ARG A 224 5.35 19.46 17.22
CA ARG A 224 6.41 20.16 16.49
C ARG A 224 7.62 19.24 16.28
N PRO A 225 8.26 19.27 15.09
CA PRO A 225 8.05 20.20 13.98
C PRO A 225 6.97 19.78 12.96
N PHE A 226 6.33 18.62 13.13
CA PHE A 226 5.36 18.09 12.16
C PHE A 226 4.02 18.84 12.20
N SER A 227 3.56 19.22 13.39
CA SER A 227 2.38 20.07 13.61
C SER A 227 2.75 21.42 14.22
N ASP A 228 1.80 22.36 14.19
CA ASP A 228 1.91 23.72 14.74
C ASP A 228 1.82 23.79 16.28
N GLY A 229 1.21 22.78 16.89
CA GLY A 229 1.11 22.55 18.33
C GLY A 229 0.90 21.08 18.62
N MET A 230 0.82 20.72 19.90
CA MET A 230 0.54 19.33 20.27
C MET A 230 -0.91 18.95 19.93
N GLU A 231 -1.11 17.75 19.37
CA GLU A 231 -2.40 17.25 18.95
C GLU A 231 -2.49 15.74 19.18
N ILE A 232 -3.58 15.27 19.77
CA ILE A 232 -3.90 13.86 19.96
C ILE A 232 -5.24 13.59 19.28
N THR A 233 -5.25 12.64 18.33
CA THR A 233 -6.47 12.17 17.68
C THR A 233 -6.67 10.70 17.99
N VAL A 234 -7.83 10.36 18.54
CA VAL A 234 -8.25 8.99 18.85
C VAL A 234 -9.37 8.60 17.90
N VAL A 235 -9.31 7.42 17.31
CA VAL A 235 -10.35 6.88 16.42
C VAL A 235 -10.73 5.49 16.91
N ARG A 236 -12.03 5.23 17.03
CA ARG A 236 -12.58 3.89 17.25
C ARG A 236 -13.12 3.36 15.92
N PRO A 237 -12.72 2.16 15.47
CA PRO A 237 -13.39 1.50 14.36
C PRO A 237 -14.78 1.09 14.83
N LEU A 238 -15.81 1.81 14.39
CA LEU A 238 -17.18 1.30 14.41
C LEU A 238 -17.28 0.34 13.23
N VAL A 239 -17.41 -0.96 13.47
CA VAL A 239 -18.62 -1.76 13.23
C VAL A 239 -18.24 -3.25 13.31
N ASP A 240 -18.81 -3.99 14.27
CA ASP A 240 -18.93 -5.45 14.18
C ASP A 240 -20.13 -5.78 13.28
N LEU A 241 -19.89 -5.88 11.97
CA LEU A 241 -20.87 -6.48 11.06
C LEU A 241 -20.63 -7.98 11.02
N SER A 242 -21.71 -8.75 11.12
CA SER A 242 -21.66 -10.16 10.77
C SER A 242 -21.80 -10.30 9.26
N LEU A 243 -21.28 -11.40 8.69
CA LEU A 243 -21.48 -11.68 7.28
C LEU A 243 -22.97 -11.84 6.94
N ASP A 244 -23.80 -12.28 7.89
CA ASP A 244 -25.24 -12.47 7.73
C ASP A 244 -26.04 -11.18 7.57
N ASP A 245 -25.44 -10.03 7.89
CA ASP A 245 -26.06 -8.71 7.70
C ASP A 245 -26.07 -8.25 6.23
N TYR A 246 -25.44 -9.01 5.33
CA TYR A 246 -25.40 -8.71 3.89
C TYR A 246 -26.43 -9.53 3.11
N ASP A 247 -27.19 -8.87 2.22
CA ASP A 247 -28.25 -9.51 1.41
C ASP A 247 -27.76 -10.72 0.59
N MET A 248 -26.51 -10.68 0.11
CA MET A 248 -25.90 -11.74 -0.72
C MET A 248 -25.00 -12.70 0.10
N ALA A 249 -25.17 -12.75 1.42
CA ALA A 249 -24.36 -13.61 2.28
C ALA A 249 -24.43 -15.09 1.92
N PRO A 250 -25.60 -15.71 1.65
CA PRO A 250 -25.67 -17.14 1.31
C PRO A 250 -24.82 -17.49 0.09
N GLU A 251 -24.85 -16.65 -0.94
CA GLU A 251 -24.10 -16.81 -2.18
C GLU A 251 -22.59 -16.76 -1.95
N ILE A 252 -22.14 -15.89 -1.04
CA ILE A 252 -20.72 -15.76 -0.70
C ILE A 252 -20.28 -16.95 0.14
N LYS A 253 -21.05 -17.32 1.17
CA LYS A 253 -20.78 -18.48 2.04
C LYS A 253 -20.61 -19.76 1.22
N GLN A 254 -21.50 -20.02 0.26
CA GLN A 254 -21.42 -21.20 -0.59
C GLN A 254 -20.12 -21.25 -1.41
N ARG A 255 -19.64 -20.10 -1.90
CA ARG A 255 -18.42 -20.01 -2.72
C ARG A 255 -17.15 -20.27 -1.90
N ILE A 256 -17.04 -19.56 -0.78
CA ILE A 256 -15.83 -19.58 0.04
C ILE A 256 -15.66 -20.89 0.81
N LEU A 257 -16.76 -21.56 1.19
CA LEU A 257 -16.68 -22.91 1.76
C LEU A 257 -16.37 -23.98 0.71
N GLY A 258 -16.68 -23.71 -0.56
CA GLY A 258 -16.46 -24.62 -1.68
C GLY A 258 -15.06 -24.53 -2.29
N ASN A 259 -14.98 -24.74 -3.60
CA ASN A 259 -13.73 -24.71 -4.36
C ASN A 259 -13.34 -23.30 -4.84
N ARG A 260 -14.20 -22.29 -4.62
CA ARG A 260 -13.99 -20.91 -5.09
C ARG A 260 -13.25 -20.09 -4.03
N ARG A 261 -11.98 -20.46 -3.81
CA ARG A 261 -11.13 -19.90 -2.75
C ARG A 261 -10.31 -18.67 -3.16
N GLY A 262 -10.66 -18.00 -4.26
CA GLY A 262 -9.90 -16.87 -4.81
C GLY A 262 -10.83 -15.67 -4.94
N VAL A 263 -10.93 -14.88 -3.87
CA VAL A 263 -11.92 -13.83 -3.71
C VAL A 263 -11.26 -12.46 -3.72
N LEU A 264 -11.76 -11.55 -4.54
CA LEU A 264 -11.44 -10.13 -4.43
C LEU A 264 -12.62 -9.33 -3.93
N ILE A 265 -12.38 -8.40 -3.03
CA ILE A 265 -13.34 -7.39 -2.60
C ILE A 265 -12.93 -6.07 -3.24
N ALA A 266 -13.73 -5.59 -4.19
CA ALA A 266 -13.47 -4.37 -4.96
C ALA A 266 -14.51 -3.30 -4.64
N GLY A 267 -14.12 -2.03 -4.79
CA GLY A 267 -15.01 -0.89 -4.50
C GLY A 267 -14.26 0.39 -4.15
N PRO A 268 -14.93 1.55 -4.20
CA PRO A 268 -14.32 2.83 -3.93
C PRO A 268 -13.74 2.92 -2.51
N PRO A 269 -12.79 3.83 -2.22
CA PRO A 269 -12.37 4.14 -0.86
C PRO A 269 -13.59 4.46 0.04
N GLY A 270 -13.56 3.98 1.29
CA GLY A 270 -14.68 4.17 2.23
C GLY A 270 -15.94 3.34 1.95
N ALA A 271 -15.91 2.40 0.99
CA ALA A 271 -17.08 1.59 0.66
C ALA A 271 -17.46 0.51 1.70
N GLY A 272 -16.68 0.28 2.76
CA GLY A 272 -16.92 -0.80 3.72
C GLY A 272 -16.28 -2.15 3.35
N LYS A 273 -15.23 -2.14 2.52
CA LYS A 273 -14.54 -3.38 2.06
C LYS A 273 -13.82 -4.10 3.18
N THR A 274 -13.02 -3.38 3.97
CA THR A 274 -12.29 -3.91 5.13
C THR A 274 -13.26 -4.53 6.14
N THR A 275 -14.42 -3.89 6.36
CA THR A 275 -15.47 -4.43 7.24
C THR A 275 -16.05 -5.76 6.71
N LEU A 276 -16.26 -5.88 5.40
CA LEU A 276 -16.65 -7.15 4.79
C LEU A 276 -15.53 -8.20 4.87
N ALA A 277 -14.27 -7.79 4.67
CA ALA A 277 -13.11 -8.67 4.80
C ALA A 277 -12.99 -9.25 6.22
N GLN A 278 -13.19 -8.41 7.24
CA GLN A 278 -13.29 -8.80 8.65
C GLN A 278 -14.42 -9.81 8.88
N SER A 279 -15.62 -9.51 8.39
CA SER A 279 -16.79 -10.40 8.51
C SER A 279 -16.52 -11.77 7.88
N LEU A 280 -15.84 -11.80 6.74
CA LEU A 280 -15.44 -13.03 6.05
C LEU A 280 -14.36 -13.80 6.81
N ALA A 281 -13.39 -13.09 7.41
CA ALA A 281 -12.35 -13.70 8.22
C ALA A 281 -12.96 -14.46 9.41
N THR A 282 -13.83 -13.80 10.16
CA THR A 282 -14.53 -14.39 11.32
C THR A 282 -15.40 -15.57 10.88
N PHE A 283 -16.20 -15.41 9.82
CA PHE A 283 -17.02 -16.50 9.31
C PHE A 283 -16.21 -17.74 8.91
N LEU A 284 -15.08 -17.56 8.21
CA LEU A 284 -14.21 -18.66 7.82
C LEU A 284 -13.63 -19.37 9.04
N ALA A 285 -13.18 -18.62 10.04
CA ALA A 285 -12.63 -19.18 11.26
C ALA A 285 -13.68 -19.96 12.07
N ASP A 286 -14.91 -19.43 12.18
CA ASP A 286 -16.06 -20.12 12.78
C ASP A 286 -16.45 -21.42 12.05
N ASN A 287 -16.06 -21.56 10.78
CA ASN A 287 -16.24 -22.78 9.97
C ASN A 287 -15.01 -23.70 9.98
N ASN A 288 -14.17 -23.61 11.01
CA ASN A 288 -12.99 -24.46 11.25
C ASN A 288 -11.86 -24.30 10.23
N PHE A 289 -11.75 -23.15 9.55
CA PHE A 289 -10.57 -22.84 8.75
C PHE A 289 -9.51 -22.11 9.58
N VAL A 290 -8.23 -22.42 9.34
CA VAL A 290 -7.12 -21.64 9.89
C VAL A 290 -6.97 -20.36 9.06
N VAL A 291 -7.44 -19.24 9.61
CA VAL A 291 -7.40 -17.93 8.96
C VAL A 291 -6.25 -17.10 9.52
N LYS A 292 -5.52 -16.40 8.65
CA LYS A 292 -4.51 -15.40 8.99
C LYS A 292 -4.79 -14.11 8.21
N THR A 293 -4.38 -12.96 8.73
CA THR A 293 -4.48 -11.68 7.99
C THR A 293 -3.10 -11.14 7.64
N MET A 294 -3.03 -10.40 6.54
CA MET A 294 -1.90 -9.60 6.09
C MET A 294 -2.38 -8.18 5.86
N GLU A 295 -1.85 -7.24 6.64
CA GLU A 295 -2.36 -5.86 6.66
C GLU A 295 -1.32 -4.87 7.23
N ALA A 296 -1.28 -3.67 6.67
CA ALA A 296 -0.40 -2.59 7.12
C ALA A 296 -1.16 -1.27 7.07
N PRO A 297 -1.73 -0.81 8.20
CA PRO A 297 -1.58 -1.32 9.57
C PRO A 297 -2.54 -2.49 9.90
N ARG A 298 -2.47 -3.02 11.14
CA ARG A 298 -3.36 -4.08 11.64
C ARG A 298 -4.70 -3.51 12.11
N ASP A 299 -5.50 -3.08 11.13
CA ASP A 299 -6.76 -2.37 11.35
C ASP A 299 -7.97 -3.32 11.51
N LEU A 300 -7.92 -4.55 10.96
CA LEU A 300 -9.01 -5.52 11.08
C LEU A 300 -9.30 -5.86 12.55
N GLN A 301 -10.57 -5.92 12.93
CA GLN A 301 -11.00 -6.34 14.27
C GLN A 301 -11.47 -7.80 14.21
N VAL A 302 -10.56 -8.73 14.49
CA VAL A 302 -10.83 -10.18 14.39
C VAL A 302 -10.62 -10.87 15.73
N PRO A 303 -11.28 -12.01 16.00
CA PRO A 303 -11.08 -12.75 17.24
C PRO A 303 -9.64 -13.24 17.41
N ASP A 304 -9.17 -13.40 18.65
CA ASP A 304 -7.77 -13.76 19.02
C ASP A 304 -7.22 -15.01 18.34
N HIS A 305 -8.08 -15.95 17.93
CA HIS A 305 -7.65 -17.17 17.24
C HIS A 305 -7.24 -16.91 15.77
N ILE A 306 -7.56 -15.73 15.21
CA ILE A 306 -7.09 -15.26 13.92
C ILE A 306 -5.85 -14.40 14.14
N THR A 307 -4.70 -14.87 13.68
CA THR A 307 -3.43 -14.12 13.85
C THR A 307 -3.28 -13.08 12.74
N GLN A 308 -2.99 -11.85 13.15
CA GLN A 308 -2.78 -10.72 12.24
C GLN A 308 -1.29 -10.43 12.03
N TYR A 309 -0.85 -10.52 10.77
CA TYR A 309 0.52 -10.21 10.39
C TYR A 309 0.60 -8.85 9.70
N THR A 310 1.66 -8.11 10.02
CA THR A 310 2.04 -6.91 9.29
C THR A 310 3.26 -7.16 8.41
N ALA A 311 3.78 -6.12 7.78
CA ALA A 311 4.95 -6.20 6.91
C ALA A 311 6.19 -6.64 7.71
N LEU A 312 6.68 -7.85 7.44
CA LEU A 312 7.90 -8.39 8.02
C LEU A 312 9.10 -7.69 7.37
N GLU A 313 9.99 -7.12 8.20
CA GLU A 313 11.13 -6.31 7.71
C GLU A 313 10.69 -5.17 6.76
N GLY A 314 9.45 -4.70 6.88
CA GLY A 314 8.89 -3.63 6.05
C GLY A 314 8.34 -4.08 4.68
N SER A 315 8.34 -5.39 4.37
CA SER A 315 7.72 -5.93 3.14
C SER A 315 6.59 -6.93 3.44
N MET A 316 5.50 -6.84 2.67
CA MET A 316 4.43 -7.85 2.69
C MET A 316 4.86 -9.14 1.98
N ALA A 317 5.81 -9.08 1.04
CA ALA A 317 6.33 -10.28 0.40
C ALA A 317 7.06 -11.18 1.40
N ASN A 318 7.87 -10.61 2.29
CA ASN A 318 8.54 -11.39 3.35
C ASN A 318 7.52 -12.07 4.27
N THR A 319 6.43 -11.38 4.59
CA THR A 319 5.32 -11.98 5.35
C THR A 319 4.67 -13.14 4.57
N ALA A 320 4.45 -12.98 3.27
CA ALA A 320 3.90 -14.03 2.42
C ALA A 320 4.84 -15.25 2.33
N GLU A 321 6.14 -15.05 2.20
CA GLU A 321 7.14 -16.13 2.19
C GLU A 321 7.08 -16.96 3.49
N ALA A 322 6.96 -16.29 4.64
CA ALA A 322 6.75 -16.99 5.91
C ALA A 322 5.42 -17.76 5.94
N LEU A 323 4.34 -17.17 5.43
CA LEU A 323 3.02 -17.82 5.39
C LEU A 323 2.96 -19.00 4.41
N LEU A 324 3.75 -19.00 3.34
CA LEU A 324 3.90 -20.16 2.44
C LEU A 324 4.49 -21.39 3.13
N LEU A 325 5.26 -21.19 4.22
CA LEU A 325 5.77 -22.27 5.07
C LEU A 325 4.72 -22.73 6.10
N VAL A 326 3.95 -21.79 6.66
CA VAL A 326 2.88 -22.08 7.64
C VAL A 326 1.69 -22.78 6.99
N ARG A 327 1.36 -22.41 5.74
CA ARG A 327 0.22 -22.91 4.94
C ARG A 327 -1.13 -22.83 5.67
N PRO A 328 -1.58 -21.63 6.07
CA PRO A 328 -2.95 -21.47 6.55
C PRO A 328 -3.98 -21.83 5.47
N ASP A 329 -5.20 -22.16 5.87
CA ASP A 329 -6.28 -22.45 4.91
C ASP A 329 -6.69 -21.21 4.13
N TYR A 330 -6.73 -20.06 4.82
CA TYR A 330 -7.09 -18.77 4.25
C TYR A 330 -6.19 -17.63 4.72
N VAL A 331 -5.89 -16.72 3.80
CA VAL A 331 -5.25 -15.44 4.09
C VAL A 331 -6.13 -14.28 3.61
N ILE A 332 -6.42 -13.37 4.53
CA ILE A 332 -7.09 -12.10 4.26
C ILE A 332 -6.00 -11.06 4.02
N PHE A 333 -5.87 -10.59 2.78
CA PHE A 333 -4.91 -9.56 2.42
C PHE A 333 -5.64 -8.22 2.31
N ASP A 334 -5.62 -7.44 3.40
CA ASP A 334 -6.22 -6.12 3.43
C ASP A 334 -5.30 -5.10 2.73
N GLU A 335 -5.87 -4.43 1.73
CA GLU A 335 -5.23 -3.45 0.85
C GLU A 335 -4.10 -3.95 -0.08
N ILE A 336 -4.47 -4.54 -1.22
CA ILE A 336 -3.57 -4.82 -2.34
C ILE A 336 -3.37 -3.55 -3.16
N ARG A 337 -2.15 -2.99 -3.15
CA ARG A 337 -1.89 -1.68 -3.74
C ARG A 337 -0.65 -1.62 -4.63
N LYS A 338 0.48 -2.08 -4.12
CA LYS A 338 1.78 -2.06 -4.79
C LYS A 338 1.86 -3.20 -5.80
N SER A 339 2.76 -3.09 -6.78
CA SER A 339 2.91 -4.13 -7.79
C SER A 339 3.29 -5.49 -7.21
N GLU A 340 4.10 -5.50 -6.16
CA GLU A 340 4.49 -6.70 -5.42
C GLU A 340 3.29 -7.41 -4.78
N ASP A 341 2.33 -6.66 -4.21
CA ASP A 341 1.15 -7.23 -3.55
C ASP A 341 0.29 -8.09 -4.49
N PHE A 342 0.20 -7.72 -5.78
CA PHE A 342 -0.53 -8.50 -6.79
C PHE A 342 0.15 -9.84 -7.08
N ASN A 343 1.48 -9.85 -7.13
CA ASN A 343 2.26 -11.07 -7.32
C ASN A 343 2.15 -11.96 -6.09
N VAL A 344 2.29 -11.38 -4.89
CA VAL A 344 2.08 -12.08 -3.62
C VAL A 344 0.71 -12.76 -3.58
N TYR A 345 -0.37 -12.04 -3.92
CA TYR A 345 -1.70 -12.62 -3.97
C TYR A 345 -1.77 -13.83 -4.93
N ALA A 346 -1.20 -13.70 -6.13
CA ALA A 346 -1.18 -14.76 -7.12
C ALA A 346 -0.39 -16.00 -6.65
N ASP A 347 0.83 -15.79 -6.14
CA ASP A 347 1.72 -16.87 -5.68
C ASP A 347 1.11 -17.64 -4.51
N MET A 348 0.57 -16.91 -3.53
CA MET A 348 -0.13 -17.50 -2.38
C MET A 348 -1.31 -18.36 -2.81
N ARG A 349 -2.07 -17.88 -3.79
CA ARG A 349 -3.23 -18.61 -4.31
C ARG A 349 -2.84 -19.83 -5.13
N LEU A 350 -1.80 -19.73 -5.96
CA LEU A 350 -1.24 -20.86 -6.72
C LEU A 350 -0.64 -21.93 -5.80
N ALA A 351 -0.12 -21.55 -4.64
CA ALA A 351 0.33 -22.46 -3.59
C ALA A 351 -0.82 -23.22 -2.88
N GLY A 352 -2.09 -22.92 -3.24
CA GLY A 352 -3.27 -23.64 -2.78
C GLY A 352 -4.01 -22.99 -1.60
N MET A 353 -3.47 -21.90 -1.04
CA MET A 353 -4.16 -21.16 0.02
C MET A 353 -5.42 -20.48 -0.52
N GLY A 354 -6.45 -20.38 0.30
CA GLY A 354 -7.59 -19.52 0.03
C GLY A 354 -7.20 -18.05 0.25
N MET A 355 -7.56 -17.18 -0.69
CA MET A 355 -7.21 -15.77 -0.64
C MET A 355 -8.46 -14.90 -0.67
N VAL A 356 -8.51 -13.91 0.22
CA VAL A 356 -9.46 -12.80 0.19
C VAL A 356 -8.67 -11.50 0.10
N GLY A 357 -8.66 -10.88 -1.07
CA GLY A 357 -7.87 -9.66 -1.34
C GLY A 357 -8.75 -8.42 -1.42
N VAL A 358 -8.37 -7.34 -0.74
CA VAL A 358 -9.11 -6.07 -0.80
C VAL A 358 -8.44 -5.11 -1.79
N VAL A 359 -9.17 -4.63 -2.79
CA VAL A 359 -8.65 -3.73 -3.82
C VAL A 359 -9.51 -2.47 -3.91
N HIS A 360 -8.87 -1.30 -3.90
CA HIS A 360 -9.54 -0.04 -4.21
C HIS A 360 -9.68 0.14 -5.72
N ALA A 361 -10.93 0.20 -6.19
CA ALA A 361 -11.24 0.42 -7.60
C ALA A 361 -12.61 1.10 -7.74
N MET A 362 -12.76 2.03 -8.68
CA MET A 362 -14.06 2.65 -8.99
C MET A 362 -14.97 1.67 -9.73
N GLU A 363 -14.40 0.76 -10.51
CA GLU A 363 -15.12 -0.31 -11.19
C GLU A 363 -14.33 -1.63 -11.13
N VAL A 364 -15.01 -2.76 -11.32
CA VAL A 364 -14.38 -4.09 -11.32
C VAL A 364 -13.38 -4.26 -12.47
N HIS A 365 -13.63 -3.64 -13.63
CA HIS A 365 -12.73 -3.74 -14.77
C HIS A 365 -11.36 -3.11 -14.48
N ASP A 366 -11.30 -2.02 -13.71
CA ASP A 366 -10.03 -1.40 -13.27
C ASP A 366 -9.25 -2.32 -12.34
N CYS A 367 -9.95 -3.01 -11.44
CA CYS A 367 -9.35 -3.99 -10.54
C CYS A 367 -8.70 -5.13 -11.33
N LEU A 368 -9.43 -5.71 -12.29
CA LEU A 368 -8.93 -6.81 -13.12
C LEU A 368 -7.79 -6.38 -14.05
N ARG A 369 -7.85 -5.15 -14.61
CA ARG A 369 -6.75 -4.58 -15.40
C ARG A 369 -5.45 -4.52 -14.61
N ARG A 370 -5.49 -4.04 -13.36
CA ARG A 370 -4.29 -3.96 -12.50
C ARG A 370 -3.64 -5.32 -12.24
N PHE A 371 -4.43 -6.40 -12.15
CA PHE A 371 -3.91 -7.77 -12.09
C PHE A 371 -3.29 -8.17 -13.42
N CYS A 372 -3.98 -7.94 -14.56
CA CYS A 372 -3.48 -8.29 -15.89
C CYS A 372 -2.18 -7.56 -16.28
N ASP A 373 -1.92 -6.37 -15.73
CA ASP A 373 -0.68 -5.63 -15.94
C ASP A 373 0.53 -6.28 -15.25
N ARG A 374 0.32 -7.18 -14.30
CA ARG A 374 1.36 -7.72 -13.39
C ARG A 374 1.45 -9.24 -13.42
N VAL A 375 0.33 -9.89 -13.70
CA VAL A 375 0.17 -11.33 -13.70
C VAL A 375 -0.39 -11.75 -15.06
N ASP A 376 0.07 -12.89 -15.59
CA ASP A 376 -0.46 -13.39 -16.86
C ASP A 376 -1.97 -13.64 -16.75
N TYR A 377 -2.74 -13.06 -17.68
CA TYR A 377 -4.20 -13.17 -17.65
C TYR A 377 -4.68 -14.62 -17.65
N SER A 378 -3.98 -15.56 -18.30
CA SER A 378 -4.42 -16.96 -18.43
C SER A 378 -4.55 -17.69 -17.08
N ILE A 379 -3.80 -17.26 -16.06
CA ILE A 379 -3.91 -17.83 -14.71
C ILE A 379 -4.93 -17.10 -13.84
N LEU A 380 -5.46 -15.96 -14.30
CA LEU A 380 -6.40 -15.11 -13.56
C LEU A 380 -7.62 -15.89 -13.03
N PRO A 381 -8.29 -16.80 -13.78
CA PRO A 381 -9.44 -17.54 -13.27
C PRO A 381 -9.06 -18.57 -12.19
N GLN A 382 -7.80 -19.01 -12.16
CA GLN A 382 -7.28 -19.93 -11.13
C GLN A 382 -7.02 -19.17 -9.83
N ILE A 383 -6.53 -17.94 -9.93
CA ILE A 383 -6.21 -17.10 -8.78
C ILE A 383 -7.41 -16.29 -8.26
N ILE A 384 -8.28 -15.84 -9.15
CA ILE A 384 -9.46 -15.03 -8.86
C ILE A 384 -10.64 -15.67 -9.57
N ASN A 385 -11.51 -16.30 -8.79
CA ASN A 385 -12.74 -16.89 -9.31
C ASN A 385 -13.98 -16.08 -8.93
N THR A 386 -13.88 -15.24 -7.89
CA THR A 386 -15.00 -14.44 -7.39
C THR A 386 -14.53 -13.00 -7.15
N VAL A 387 -15.29 -12.01 -7.65
CA VAL A 387 -15.10 -10.60 -7.28
C VAL A 387 -16.39 -10.05 -6.67
N ILE A 388 -16.30 -9.57 -5.43
CA ILE A 388 -17.40 -8.97 -4.68
C ILE A 388 -17.26 -7.45 -4.79
N TYR A 389 -18.26 -6.79 -5.38
CA TYR A 389 -18.25 -5.35 -5.58
C TYR A 389 -19.09 -4.64 -4.51
N VAL A 390 -18.45 -3.82 -3.68
CA VAL A 390 -19.03 -3.17 -2.51
C VAL A 390 -19.12 -1.67 -2.71
N VAL A 391 -20.28 -1.09 -2.41
CA VAL A 391 -20.52 0.36 -2.46
C VAL A 391 -21.35 0.77 -1.25
N GLN A 392 -20.91 1.81 -0.52
CA GLN A 392 -21.63 2.37 0.63
C GLN A 392 -22.05 1.35 1.71
N GLY A 393 -21.21 0.34 1.97
CA GLY A 393 -21.44 -0.71 2.96
C GLY A 393 -22.34 -1.85 2.49
N ALA A 394 -22.77 -1.85 1.22
CA ALA A 394 -23.62 -2.89 0.65
C ALA A 394 -22.91 -3.64 -0.49
N ILE A 395 -23.20 -4.94 -0.60
CA ILE A 395 -22.73 -5.77 -1.71
C ILE A 395 -23.67 -5.53 -2.88
N THR A 396 -23.15 -4.92 -3.95
CA THR A 396 -23.97 -4.52 -5.10
C THR A 396 -23.98 -5.56 -6.20
N LYS A 397 -22.86 -6.28 -6.40
CA LYS A 397 -22.71 -7.35 -7.40
C LYS A 397 -21.67 -8.36 -6.94
N ILE A 398 -21.83 -9.59 -7.41
CA ILE A 398 -20.83 -10.65 -7.34
C ILE A 398 -20.53 -11.10 -8.76
N TYR A 399 -19.25 -11.13 -9.11
CA TYR A 399 -18.78 -11.57 -10.41
C TYR A 399 -18.08 -12.91 -10.31
N ASP A 400 -18.34 -13.76 -11.29
CA ASP A 400 -17.65 -15.04 -11.46
C ASP A 400 -16.74 -14.97 -12.71
N LEU A 401 -15.50 -15.45 -12.59
CA LEU A 401 -14.51 -15.48 -13.67
C LEU A 401 -14.37 -16.90 -14.22
N GLU A 402 -14.50 -17.05 -15.54
CA GLU A 402 -14.39 -18.34 -16.21
C GLU A 402 -13.56 -18.23 -17.49
N LEU A 403 -12.69 -19.20 -17.73
CA LEU A 403 -11.96 -19.32 -18.99
C LEU A 403 -12.86 -20.00 -20.04
N ALA A 404 -13.02 -19.39 -21.20
CA ALA A 404 -13.71 -19.95 -22.35
C ALA A 404 -12.85 -19.85 -23.61
N ILE A 405 -13.02 -20.80 -24.52
CA ILE A 405 -12.43 -20.75 -25.87
C ILE A 405 -13.52 -20.26 -26.81
N LYS A 406 -13.48 -18.97 -27.18
CA LYS A 406 -14.50 -18.34 -28.05
C LYS A 406 -13.93 -17.14 -28.82
N ALA A 407 -14.71 -16.61 -29.75
CA ALA A 407 -14.43 -15.29 -30.33
C ALA A 407 -14.85 -14.19 -29.32
N PRO A 408 -14.05 -13.13 -29.10
CA PRO A 408 -14.41 -12.06 -28.18
C PRO A 408 -15.64 -11.27 -28.65
N GLU A 409 -16.64 -11.11 -27.79
CA GLU A 409 -17.81 -10.26 -28.03
C GLU A 409 -17.44 -8.77 -27.98
N GLY A 410 -16.37 -8.43 -27.25
CA GLY A 410 -15.84 -7.07 -27.15
C GLY A 410 -15.26 -6.53 -28.46
N MET A 411 -14.96 -7.37 -29.44
CA MET A 411 -14.44 -6.98 -30.76
C MET A 411 -15.39 -7.40 -31.89
N PRO A 412 -16.42 -6.59 -32.22
CA PRO A 412 -17.32 -6.87 -33.32
C PRO A 412 -16.55 -7.05 -34.64
N GLY A 413 -16.73 -8.20 -35.29
CA GLY A 413 -16.07 -8.53 -36.56
C GLY A 413 -14.83 -9.42 -36.44
N ASP A 414 -14.28 -9.62 -35.24
CA ASP A 414 -13.22 -10.60 -35.01
C ASP A 414 -13.82 -12.00 -34.83
N VAL A 415 -13.54 -12.90 -35.78
CA VAL A 415 -14.04 -14.29 -35.76
C VAL A 415 -13.01 -15.29 -35.22
N HIS A 416 -11.82 -14.83 -34.83
CA HIS A 416 -10.77 -15.73 -34.38
C HIS A 416 -11.02 -16.21 -32.95
N ILE A 417 -11.22 -17.52 -32.85
CA ILE A 417 -11.39 -18.23 -31.58
C ILE A 417 -10.08 -18.19 -30.80
N ARG A 418 -10.13 -17.72 -29.56
CA ARG A 418 -8.98 -17.65 -28.66
C ARG A 418 -9.40 -17.88 -27.20
N PRO A 419 -8.45 -18.06 -26.28
CA PRO A 419 -8.75 -18.03 -24.85
C PRO A 419 -9.27 -16.64 -24.45
N VAL A 420 -10.48 -16.59 -23.90
CA VAL A 420 -11.14 -15.40 -23.40
C VAL A 420 -11.62 -15.68 -21.98
N ILE A 421 -11.26 -14.82 -21.05
CA ILE A 421 -11.82 -14.86 -19.70
C ILE A 421 -13.09 -14.06 -19.72
N VAL A 422 -14.18 -14.72 -19.35
CA VAL A 422 -15.51 -14.12 -19.30
C VAL A 422 -15.84 -13.84 -17.84
N VAL A 423 -16.11 -12.58 -17.55
CA VAL A 423 -16.53 -12.13 -16.22
C VAL A 423 -18.03 -11.92 -16.25
N ARG A 424 -18.77 -12.72 -15.47
CA ARG A 424 -20.24 -12.72 -15.46
C ARG A 424 -20.78 -12.17 -14.15
N ASP A 425 -21.82 -11.34 -14.22
CA ASP A 425 -22.62 -11.00 -13.04
C ASP A 425 -23.35 -12.27 -12.59
N HIS A 426 -23.16 -12.70 -11.34
CA HIS A 426 -23.74 -13.91 -10.81
C HIS A 426 -25.27 -13.92 -10.91
N ALA A 427 -25.92 -12.80 -10.62
CA ALA A 427 -27.37 -12.72 -10.58
C ALA A 427 -27.99 -12.88 -11.97
N ARG A 428 -27.36 -12.29 -13.00
CA ARG A 428 -27.85 -12.29 -14.39
C ARG A 428 -27.29 -13.43 -15.23
N ARG A 429 -26.12 -13.97 -14.86
CA ARG A 429 -25.28 -14.88 -15.66
C ARG A 429 -24.85 -14.33 -17.03
N GLU A 430 -25.04 -13.03 -17.24
CA GLU A 430 -24.64 -12.33 -18.46
C GLU A 430 -23.17 -11.91 -18.38
N PRO A 431 -22.42 -12.01 -19.48
CA PRO A 431 -21.04 -11.52 -19.53
C PRO A 431 -21.05 -9.99 -19.49
N GLU A 432 -20.33 -9.39 -18.54
CA GLU A 432 -20.17 -7.93 -18.44
C GLU A 432 -18.76 -7.47 -18.81
N ILE A 433 -17.74 -8.34 -18.70
CA ILE A 433 -16.35 -8.01 -19.05
C ILE A 433 -15.72 -9.23 -19.73
N GLU A 434 -14.89 -8.96 -20.75
CA GLU A 434 -14.02 -9.95 -21.38
C GLU A 434 -12.56 -9.56 -21.26
N ILE A 435 -11.70 -10.55 -21.02
CA ILE A 435 -10.25 -10.36 -20.98
C ILE A 435 -9.59 -11.33 -21.94
N PHE A 436 -8.80 -10.82 -22.88
CA PHE A 436 -8.13 -11.64 -23.90
C PHE A 436 -6.89 -10.94 -24.45
N ARG A 437 -6.03 -11.71 -25.11
CA ARG A 437 -4.85 -11.18 -25.79
C ARG A 437 -5.15 -10.80 -27.23
N TYR A 438 -4.74 -9.60 -27.63
CA TYR A 438 -4.83 -9.07 -28.99
C TYR A 438 -3.52 -8.38 -29.34
N GLU A 439 -2.87 -8.78 -30.44
CA GLU A 439 -1.59 -8.22 -30.91
C GLU A 439 -0.48 -8.16 -29.83
N GLY A 440 -0.48 -9.13 -28.91
CA GLY A 440 0.51 -9.22 -27.82
C GLY A 440 0.12 -8.45 -26.56
N GLU A 441 -0.91 -7.61 -26.59
CA GLU A 441 -1.42 -6.89 -25.43
C GLU A 441 -2.63 -7.58 -24.80
N THR A 442 -2.75 -7.50 -23.47
CA THR A 442 -3.94 -8.00 -22.76
C THR A 442 -4.98 -6.89 -22.71
N LEU A 443 -6.14 -7.11 -23.34
CA LEU A 443 -7.26 -6.19 -23.33
C LEU A 443 -8.29 -6.63 -22.28
N VAL A 444 -8.72 -5.67 -21.47
CA VAL A 444 -9.85 -5.82 -20.53
C VAL A 444 -11.00 -4.97 -21.04
N MET A 445 -11.99 -5.61 -21.65
CA MET A 445 -13.09 -4.97 -22.37
C MET A 445 -14.42 -5.11 -21.62
N PRO A 446 -15.01 -4.02 -21.12
CA PRO A 446 -16.39 -4.05 -20.63
C PRO A 446 -17.36 -4.21 -21.81
N LEU A 447 -18.31 -5.13 -21.68
CA LEU A 447 -19.37 -5.35 -22.65
C LEU A 447 -20.51 -4.35 -22.36
N GLY A 448 -20.79 -3.48 -23.33
CA GLY A 448 -21.87 -2.51 -23.21
C GLY A 448 -23.22 -3.20 -23.01
N ARG A 449 -23.99 -2.77 -22.00
CA ARG A 449 -25.36 -3.23 -21.79
C ARG A 449 -26.17 -3.00 -23.07
N LYS A 450 -26.67 -4.08 -23.69
CA LYS A 450 -27.89 -3.96 -24.51
C LYS A 450 -28.98 -3.46 -23.57
N ARG A 451 -29.33 -2.18 -23.68
CA ARG A 451 -30.37 -1.55 -22.89
C ARG A 451 -31.68 -2.24 -23.26
N ASN A 452 -32.10 -3.21 -22.46
CA ASN A 452 -33.41 -3.84 -22.58
C ASN A 452 -34.46 -2.73 -22.51
N ALA A 453 -35.08 -2.44 -23.66
CA ALA A 453 -36.26 -1.61 -23.74
C ALA A 453 -37.44 -2.41 -23.17
N ALA A 454 -37.55 -2.44 -21.85
CA ALA A 454 -38.73 -2.92 -21.15
C ALA A 454 -38.89 -2.14 -19.85
N GLY A 455 -39.57 -1.00 -19.94
CA GLY A 455 -40.24 -0.32 -18.84
C GLY A 455 -41.74 -0.21 -19.16
N PRO A 456 -42.64 -0.19 -18.17
CA PRO A 456 -44.01 -0.67 -18.30
C PRO A 456 -44.97 0.31 -19.00
N ALA A 457 -46.05 -0.28 -19.50
CA ALA A 457 -47.07 0.30 -20.36
C ALA A 457 -47.79 1.55 -19.81
N ALA A 458 -48.03 2.51 -20.71
CA ALA A 458 -49.17 3.41 -20.70
C ALA A 458 -49.68 3.56 -22.16
N ALA A 459 -51.00 3.40 -22.35
CA ALA A 459 -51.70 3.35 -23.65
C ALA A 459 -52.20 4.76 -24.11
N PRO A 460 -52.98 4.89 -25.21
CA PRO A 460 -52.49 5.11 -26.57
C PRO A 460 -53.06 6.41 -27.22
N ALA A 461 -52.46 6.86 -28.33
CA ALA A 461 -53.11 7.76 -29.30
C ALA A 461 -52.58 7.50 -30.72
N GLU A 462 -53.50 7.35 -31.68
CA GLU A 462 -53.26 6.99 -33.11
C GLU A 462 -53.04 8.24 -34.03
N PRO A 463 -52.97 8.12 -35.38
CA PRO A 463 -51.75 8.17 -36.21
C PRO A 463 -51.75 9.39 -37.18
N PRO A 464 -50.74 9.59 -38.08
CA PRO A 464 -50.95 9.09 -39.46
C PRO A 464 -49.66 8.79 -40.32
N VAL A 465 -49.77 7.71 -41.13
CA VAL A 465 -49.30 7.37 -42.51
C VAL A 465 -47.83 7.41 -43.04
N VAL A 466 -47.49 6.26 -43.69
CA VAL A 466 -46.54 5.91 -44.80
C VAL A 466 -45.05 6.32 -44.72
N ALA A 467 -44.04 5.52 -45.09
CA ALA A 467 -43.92 4.36 -45.99
C ALA A 467 -42.75 3.41 -45.61
N ALA A 468 -42.76 2.18 -46.16
CA ALA A 468 -41.64 1.21 -46.18
C ALA A 468 -40.61 1.54 -47.30
N PRO A 469 -39.45 0.84 -47.48
CA PRO A 469 -38.89 -0.33 -46.78
C PRO A 469 -37.40 -0.20 -46.35
N ALA A 470 -36.89 -1.28 -45.76
CA ALA A 470 -35.61 -1.46 -45.07
C ALA A 470 -34.32 -1.27 -45.88
N ALA A 471 -33.25 -0.87 -45.19
CA ALA A 471 -31.85 -1.11 -45.58
C ALA A 471 -30.92 -1.16 -44.34
N GLU A 472 -30.34 -2.34 -44.10
CA GLU A 472 -28.95 -2.64 -43.63
C GLU A 472 -28.43 -2.18 -42.24
N PRO A 473 -27.44 -2.90 -41.67
CA PRO A 473 -27.14 -2.91 -40.24
C PRO A 473 -26.34 -1.68 -39.79
N GLU A 474 -26.79 -1.01 -38.70
CA GLU A 474 -26.18 0.22 -38.20
C GLU A 474 -24.88 -0.03 -37.41
N GLU A 475 -23.74 0.19 -38.08
CA GLU A 475 -22.54 0.78 -37.45
C GLU A 475 -22.86 2.23 -37.02
N ASN A 476 -22.31 2.71 -35.90
CA ASN A 476 -22.56 4.04 -35.31
C ASN A 476 -22.63 5.18 -36.36
N VAL A 477 -23.84 5.46 -36.86
CA VAL A 477 -24.13 6.38 -37.98
C VAL A 477 -23.66 7.80 -37.63
N THR A 478 -23.72 8.15 -36.34
CA THR A 478 -23.33 9.45 -35.78
C THR A 478 -21.84 9.75 -35.98
N TRP A 479 -20.96 8.76 -35.84
CA TRP A 479 -19.51 8.96 -35.94
C TRP A 479 -19.05 9.04 -37.40
N LYS A 480 -19.59 8.22 -38.30
CA LYS A 480 -19.29 8.33 -39.75
C LYS A 480 -19.80 9.65 -40.35
N VAL A 481 -20.93 10.16 -39.86
CA VAL A 481 -21.45 11.47 -40.29
C VAL A 481 -20.55 12.60 -39.78
N ALA A 482 -20.16 12.58 -38.50
CA ALA A 482 -19.23 13.54 -37.92
C ALA A 482 -17.85 13.49 -38.60
N GLU A 483 -17.33 12.30 -38.87
CA GLU A 483 -16.05 12.08 -39.55
C GLU A 483 -16.06 12.68 -40.96
N LYS A 484 -17.07 12.36 -41.78
CA LYS A 484 -17.22 12.93 -43.13
C LYS A 484 -17.39 14.43 -43.12
N GLU A 485 -18.06 14.98 -42.10
CA GLU A 485 -18.31 16.42 -42.00
C GLU A 485 -17.06 17.19 -41.57
N VAL A 486 -16.29 16.65 -40.61
CA VAL A 486 -14.96 17.15 -40.22
C VAL A 486 -13.98 17.06 -41.40
N GLN A 487 -13.98 15.95 -42.13
CA GLN A 487 -13.16 15.75 -43.32
C GLN A 487 -13.48 16.76 -44.42
N ARG A 488 -14.77 17.06 -44.63
CA ARG A 488 -15.24 18.04 -45.63
C ARG A 488 -14.84 19.48 -45.29
N GLU A 489 -14.93 19.87 -44.02
CA GLU A 489 -14.58 21.24 -43.60
C GLU A 489 -13.07 21.47 -43.57
N ILE A 490 -12.28 20.50 -43.11
CA ILE A 490 -10.81 20.59 -43.08
C ILE A 490 -10.21 20.38 -44.47
N GLY A 491 -10.85 19.57 -45.32
CA GLY A 491 -10.49 19.37 -46.72
C GLY A 491 -10.46 20.65 -47.55
N ARG A 492 -11.07 21.75 -47.09
CA ARG A 492 -10.98 23.07 -47.74
C ARG A 492 -9.64 23.77 -47.55
N TYR A 493 -8.84 23.32 -46.59
CA TYR A 493 -7.59 23.96 -46.18
C TYR A 493 -6.35 23.12 -46.52
N THR A 494 -6.53 21.96 -47.14
CA THR A 494 -5.45 21.05 -47.52
C THR A 494 -5.68 20.49 -48.92
N THR A 495 -4.57 20.21 -49.62
CA THR A 495 -4.59 19.57 -50.94
C THR A 495 -4.33 18.06 -50.88
N GLY A 496 -3.99 17.54 -49.68
CA GLY A 496 -3.71 16.13 -49.44
C GLY A 496 -4.88 15.37 -48.80
N PRO A 497 -4.74 14.05 -48.61
CA PRO A 497 -5.75 13.23 -47.94
C PRO A 497 -5.88 13.65 -46.46
N VAL A 498 -7.13 13.83 -46.01
CA VAL A 498 -7.46 14.15 -44.62
C VAL A 498 -7.89 12.87 -43.91
N GLU A 499 -7.16 12.47 -42.88
CA GLU A 499 -7.51 11.34 -42.02
C GLU A 499 -8.07 11.86 -40.69
N VAL A 500 -9.28 11.44 -40.33
CA VAL A 500 -9.98 11.89 -39.13
C VAL A 500 -10.13 10.71 -38.18
N ARG A 501 -9.73 10.88 -36.92
CA ARG A 501 -9.93 9.89 -35.85
C ARG A 501 -10.76 10.51 -34.74
N ILE A 502 -11.97 10.01 -34.54
CA ILE A 502 -12.83 10.43 -33.42
C ILE A 502 -12.32 9.74 -32.16
N ILE A 503 -11.96 10.53 -31.14
CA ILE A 503 -11.47 10.03 -29.84
C ILE A 503 -12.62 9.90 -28.85
N SER A 504 -13.62 10.78 -28.94
CA SER A 504 -14.84 10.73 -28.14
C SER A 504 -15.95 11.54 -28.82
N ASP A 505 -17.17 11.49 -28.29
CA ASP A 505 -18.33 12.24 -28.83
C ASP A 505 -18.10 13.75 -28.95
N ASN A 506 -17.12 14.30 -28.20
CA ASN A 506 -16.80 15.72 -28.18
C ASN A 506 -15.38 16.05 -28.66
N LYS A 507 -14.59 15.08 -29.16
CA LYS A 507 -13.20 15.33 -29.58
C LYS A 507 -12.74 14.46 -30.76
N ALA A 508 -12.11 15.08 -31.75
CA ALA A 508 -11.51 14.44 -32.92
C ALA A 508 -10.08 14.92 -33.15
N VAL A 509 -9.21 14.01 -33.63
CA VAL A 509 -7.86 14.33 -34.13
C VAL A 509 -7.86 14.19 -35.64
N VAL A 510 -7.25 15.16 -36.32
CA VAL A 510 -7.23 15.23 -37.78
C VAL A 510 -5.81 15.36 -38.28
N TYR A 511 -5.40 14.42 -39.12
CA TYR A 511 -4.08 14.39 -39.72
C TYR A 511 -4.14 14.93 -41.15
N ILE A 512 -3.30 15.93 -41.43
CA ILE A 512 -3.14 16.56 -42.75
C ILE A 512 -1.67 16.74 -43.08
N GLU A 513 -1.36 16.99 -44.35
CA GLU A 513 0.00 17.24 -44.80
C GLU A 513 0.65 18.40 -44.03
N ASP A 514 1.91 18.23 -43.60
CA ASP A 514 2.62 19.14 -42.70
C ASP A 514 2.62 20.61 -43.19
N LYS A 515 2.69 20.80 -44.51
CA LYS A 515 2.64 22.10 -45.19
C LYS A 515 1.29 22.83 -45.05
N ASP A 516 0.20 22.10 -44.81
CA ASP A 516 -1.17 22.62 -44.78
C ASP A 516 -1.67 22.87 -43.34
N VAL A 517 -0.96 22.34 -42.32
CA VAL A 517 -1.27 22.55 -40.88
C VAL A 517 -1.40 24.03 -40.50
N PRO A 518 -0.48 24.95 -40.90
CA PRO A 518 -0.61 26.36 -40.56
C PRO A 518 -1.85 27.04 -41.18
N ALA A 519 -2.28 26.59 -42.36
CA ALA A 519 -3.46 27.14 -43.04
C ALA A 519 -4.76 26.67 -42.39
N ALA A 520 -4.82 25.40 -41.99
CA ALA A 520 -5.97 24.81 -41.31
C ALA A 520 -6.18 25.36 -39.88
N ILE A 521 -5.10 25.66 -39.15
CA ILE A 521 -5.18 26.31 -37.83
C ILE A 521 -5.50 27.81 -37.97
N GLY A 522 -4.88 28.49 -38.94
CA GLY A 522 -5.04 29.92 -39.19
C GLY A 522 -4.31 30.82 -38.17
N LYS A 523 -4.14 32.11 -38.50
CA LYS A 523 -3.45 33.07 -37.60
C LYS A 523 -4.14 33.17 -36.23
N GLY A 524 -3.46 32.72 -35.19
CA GLY A 524 -3.97 32.69 -33.82
C GLY A 524 -5.09 31.66 -33.58
N GLY A 525 -5.17 30.60 -34.39
CA GLY A 525 -6.18 29.54 -34.20
C GLY A 525 -7.59 29.90 -34.67
N LYS A 526 -7.76 31.03 -35.38
CA LYS A 526 -9.08 31.52 -35.81
C LYS A 526 -9.83 30.56 -36.74
N ASN A 527 -9.12 29.84 -37.62
CA ASN A 527 -9.76 28.93 -38.58
C ASN A 527 -10.24 27.66 -37.87
N VAL A 528 -9.38 27.01 -37.08
CA VAL A 528 -9.77 25.83 -36.31
C VAL A 528 -10.88 26.15 -35.30
N SER A 529 -10.85 27.32 -34.66
CA SER A 529 -11.91 27.74 -33.73
C SER A 529 -13.26 27.96 -34.42
N ALA A 530 -13.27 28.49 -35.65
CA ALA A 530 -14.48 28.64 -36.44
C ALA A 530 -15.07 27.28 -36.86
N ILE A 531 -14.21 26.30 -37.17
CA ILE A 531 -14.62 24.93 -37.50
C ILE A 531 -15.19 24.22 -36.25
N VAL A 532 -14.53 24.34 -35.10
CA VAL A 532 -14.99 23.79 -33.81
C VAL A 532 -16.35 24.38 -33.41
N ASN A 533 -16.54 25.69 -33.52
CA ASN A 533 -17.82 26.35 -33.20
C ASN A 533 -18.97 25.94 -34.15
N LYS A 534 -18.64 25.58 -35.40
CA LYS A 534 -19.62 25.15 -36.39
C LYS A 534 -20.02 23.68 -36.21
N LEU A 535 -19.07 22.82 -35.81
CA LEU A 535 -19.26 21.38 -35.70
C LEU A 535 -19.58 20.90 -34.28
N GLY A 536 -19.35 21.72 -33.25
CA GLY A 536 -19.62 21.38 -31.86
C GLY A 536 -18.67 20.34 -31.25
N ILE A 537 -17.60 19.97 -31.96
CA ILE A 537 -16.61 18.95 -31.57
C ILE A 537 -15.23 19.61 -31.50
N GLY A 538 -14.45 19.32 -30.46
CA GLY A 538 -13.07 19.80 -30.32
C GLY A 538 -12.13 19.11 -31.31
N ILE A 539 -11.41 19.89 -32.13
CA ILE A 539 -10.56 19.37 -33.21
C ILE A 539 -9.10 19.66 -32.91
N ASP A 540 -8.27 18.61 -32.91
CA ASP A 540 -6.82 18.69 -32.79
C ASP A 540 -6.17 18.34 -34.14
N ILE A 541 -5.52 19.31 -34.78
CA ILE A 541 -4.94 19.15 -36.13
C ILE A 541 -3.46 18.81 -36.00
N ARG A 542 -3.04 17.69 -36.59
CA ARG A 542 -1.68 17.18 -36.52
C ARG A 542 -1.05 16.97 -37.89
N PRO A 543 0.28 17.14 -38.01
CA PRO A 543 1.02 16.80 -39.21
C PRO A 543 0.99 15.29 -39.46
N LYS A 544 0.86 14.89 -40.72
CA LYS A 544 0.81 13.49 -41.13
C LYS A 544 2.14 12.76 -40.90
N SER A 545 3.25 13.49 -40.86
CA SER A 545 4.55 12.92 -40.45
C SER A 545 4.54 12.31 -39.04
N GLU A 546 3.69 12.79 -38.11
CA GLU A 546 3.51 12.14 -36.79
C GLU A 546 2.80 10.79 -36.88
N LEU A 547 1.98 10.58 -37.92
CA LEU A 547 1.34 9.29 -38.20
C LEU A 547 2.34 8.29 -38.79
N GLU A 548 3.27 8.78 -39.64
CA GLU A 548 4.29 7.96 -40.29
C GLU A 548 5.48 7.63 -39.38
N ALA A 549 5.81 8.51 -38.42
CA ALA A 549 6.83 8.28 -37.39
C ALA A 549 6.48 7.17 -36.37
N GLN A 550 5.27 6.61 -36.43
CA GLN A 550 4.84 5.47 -35.61
C GLN A 550 5.19 4.09 -36.21
N LYS A 551 5.88 4.02 -37.36
CA LYS A 551 6.52 2.78 -37.80
C LYS A 551 7.94 2.69 -37.22
N PRO A 552 8.31 1.62 -36.48
CA PRO A 552 9.63 1.53 -35.87
C PRO A 552 10.71 1.37 -36.95
N VAL A 553 11.67 2.28 -36.95
CA VAL A 553 12.96 2.16 -37.66
C VAL A 553 13.96 1.56 -36.67
N GLU A 554 14.54 0.41 -37.03
CA GLU A 554 15.66 -0.24 -36.34
C GLU A 554 16.95 0.58 -36.53
N GLU A 555 17.68 0.90 -35.45
CA GLU A 555 19.05 1.43 -35.53
C GLU A 555 20.08 0.40 -35.00
N GLU A 556 21.24 0.41 -35.67
CA GLU A 556 22.22 -0.66 -35.97
C GLU A 556 22.98 -1.42 -34.85
N MET A 557 23.48 -2.59 -35.28
CA MET A 557 24.28 -3.62 -34.60
C MET A 557 25.80 -3.37 -34.70
N GLN A 558 26.58 -3.79 -33.69
CA GLN A 558 28.03 -4.04 -33.85
C GLN A 558 28.49 -5.25 -33.02
N LEU A 559 29.42 -6.02 -33.59
CA LEU A 559 30.00 -7.26 -33.05
C LEU A 559 31.38 -6.98 -32.44
N VAL A 560 31.54 -7.15 -31.13
CA VAL A 560 32.85 -7.20 -30.48
C VAL A 560 32.88 -8.40 -29.51
N GLY A 561 33.80 -9.34 -29.73
CA GLY A 561 34.01 -10.48 -28.82
C GLY A 561 33.12 -11.70 -29.01
N GLY A 562 32.34 -11.77 -30.10
CA GLY A 562 31.52 -12.94 -30.44
C GLY A 562 30.08 -12.91 -29.93
N ILE A 563 29.69 -11.85 -29.20
CA ILE A 563 28.34 -11.68 -28.66
C ILE A 563 27.66 -10.49 -29.34
N LYS A 564 26.38 -10.62 -29.70
CA LYS A 564 25.59 -9.56 -30.33
C LYS A 564 24.88 -8.75 -29.24
N ILE A 565 25.04 -7.44 -29.25
CA ILE A 565 24.32 -6.53 -28.34
C ILE A 565 23.35 -5.68 -29.18
N ARG A 566 22.07 -5.65 -28.78
CA ARG A 566 21.05 -4.79 -29.36
C ARG A 566 20.69 -3.70 -28.35
N LEU A 567 20.64 -2.46 -28.81
CA LEU A 567 20.22 -1.32 -28.00
C LEU A 567 18.89 -0.77 -28.51
N ASP A 568 17.92 -0.72 -27.63
CA ASP A 568 16.61 -0.11 -27.85
C ASP A 568 16.50 1.18 -27.00
N LYS A 569 15.45 1.98 -27.21
CA LYS A 569 15.18 3.20 -26.42
C LYS A 569 15.05 2.92 -24.92
N LYS A 570 14.59 1.72 -24.54
CA LYS A 570 14.34 1.33 -23.14
C LYS A 570 15.23 0.22 -22.59
N GLN A 571 15.88 -0.58 -23.44
CA GLN A 571 16.56 -1.81 -23.02
C GLN A 571 17.86 -2.05 -23.80
N LEU A 572 18.78 -2.78 -23.16
CA LEU A 572 19.96 -3.39 -23.76
C LEU A 572 19.77 -4.90 -23.75
N THR A 573 19.91 -5.53 -24.90
CA THR A 573 19.76 -6.98 -25.07
C THR A 573 21.08 -7.60 -25.49
N ILE A 574 21.57 -8.57 -24.72
CA ILE A 574 22.72 -9.39 -25.08
C ILE A 574 22.21 -10.70 -25.66
N VAL A 575 22.59 -11.01 -26.89
CA VAL A 575 22.12 -12.20 -27.62
C VAL A 575 23.22 -13.27 -27.57
N SER A 576 22.96 -14.36 -26.84
CA SER A 576 23.79 -15.57 -26.73
C SER A 576 22.93 -16.83 -26.85
N PRO A 577 22.60 -17.25 -28.09
CA PRO A 577 21.75 -18.41 -28.35
C PRO A 577 22.34 -19.73 -27.84
N GLU A 578 23.65 -19.81 -27.67
CA GLU A 578 24.36 -21.01 -27.19
C GLU A 578 24.15 -21.30 -25.69
N ASN A 579 23.66 -20.31 -24.93
CA ASN A 579 23.52 -20.38 -23.48
C ASN A 579 22.05 -20.40 -23.00
N ARG A 580 21.07 -20.66 -23.89
CA ARG A 580 19.64 -20.72 -23.57
C ARG A 580 19.32 -21.51 -22.30
N GLY A 581 18.58 -20.89 -21.39
CA GLY A 581 18.16 -21.47 -20.12
C GLY A 581 19.28 -21.70 -19.11
N LYS A 582 20.52 -21.30 -19.40
CA LYS A 582 21.66 -21.41 -18.50
C LYS A 582 21.91 -20.11 -17.75
N ILE A 583 22.51 -20.25 -16.57
CA ILE A 583 23.05 -19.13 -15.82
C ILE A 583 24.46 -18.87 -16.35
N VAL A 584 24.76 -17.62 -16.68
CA VAL A 584 26.06 -17.20 -17.21
C VAL A 584 26.60 -16.02 -16.42
N ASP A 585 27.90 -16.06 -16.15
CA ASP A 585 28.67 -14.92 -15.66
C ASP A 585 29.14 -14.07 -16.83
N VAL A 586 28.86 -12.78 -16.77
CA VAL A 586 29.22 -11.78 -17.77
C VAL A 586 30.48 -11.05 -17.34
N PHE A 587 31.48 -11.02 -18.22
CA PHE A 587 32.77 -10.38 -18.00
C PHE A 587 33.04 -9.33 -19.07
N ALA A 588 33.67 -8.22 -18.69
CA ALA A 588 34.35 -7.31 -19.61
C ALA A 588 35.87 -7.48 -19.44
N GLY A 589 36.55 -7.99 -20.45
CA GLY A 589 37.97 -8.34 -20.39
C GLY A 589 38.27 -9.43 -19.36
N LYS A 590 38.83 -9.03 -18.20
CA LYS A 590 39.14 -9.91 -17.05
C LYS A 590 38.27 -9.62 -15.83
N GLU A 591 37.43 -8.59 -15.88
CA GLU A 591 36.61 -8.12 -14.76
C GLU A 591 35.22 -8.75 -14.85
N TYR A 592 34.75 -9.29 -13.72
CA TYR A 592 33.39 -9.80 -13.57
C TYR A 592 32.41 -8.63 -13.43
N LEU A 593 31.32 -8.65 -14.20
CA LEU A 593 30.30 -7.61 -14.14
C LEU A 593 29.08 -8.10 -13.35
N PHE A 594 28.45 -9.19 -13.77
CA PHE A 594 27.25 -9.74 -13.14
C PHE A 594 26.95 -11.16 -13.65
N THR A 595 26.13 -11.90 -12.90
CA THR A 595 25.55 -13.18 -13.32
C THR A 595 24.14 -12.92 -13.84
N ALA A 596 23.77 -13.55 -14.96
CA ALA A 596 22.41 -13.50 -15.48
C ALA A 596 21.96 -14.84 -16.03
N THR A 597 20.65 -15.07 -15.98
CA THR A 597 20.02 -16.21 -16.64
C THR A 597 19.68 -15.83 -18.06
N VAL A 598 20.10 -16.64 -19.03
CA VAL A 598 19.73 -16.45 -20.44
C VAL A 598 18.33 -17.02 -20.65
N ASN A 599 17.42 -16.23 -21.23
CA ASN A 599 16.07 -16.67 -21.49
C ASN A 599 16.01 -17.79 -22.57
N GLU A 600 14.82 -18.34 -22.82
CA GLU A 600 14.63 -19.41 -23.81
C GLU A 600 14.92 -18.97 -25.25
N GLU A 601 14.83 -17.67 -25.54
CA GLU A 601 15.15 -17.10 -26.85
C GLU A 601 16.66 -16.98 -27.08
N GLY A 602 17.46 -17.00 -26.00
CA GLY A 602 18.92 -16.83 -26.04
C GLY A 602 19.37 -15.43 -25.64
N ASP A 603 18.52 -14.64 -25.00
CA ASP A 603 18.72 -13.23 -24.73
C ASP A 603 18.85 -12.95 -23.23
N ILE A 604 19.71 -11.98 -22.89
CA ILE A 604 19.81 -11.35 -21.57
C ILE A 604 19.29 -9.92 -21.72
N LEU A 605 18.23 -9.59 -21.00
CA LEU A 605 17.57 -8.29 -21.08
C LEU A 605 17.97 -7.43 -19.89
N LEU A 606 18.53 -6.25 -20.16
CA LEU A 606 18.89 -5.26 -19.16
C LEU A 606 18.12 -3.96 -19.42
N ALA A 607 17.53 -3.39 -18.38
CA ALA A 607 16.96 -2.05 -18.46
C ALA A 607 18.09 -1.04 -18.75
N LYS A 608 17.93 -0.18 -19.76
CA LYS A 608 19.01 0.72 -20.22
C LYS A 608 19.50 1.68 -19.13
N ASN A 609 18.64 2.05 -18.18
CA ASN A 609 18.95 2.92 -17.05
C ASN A 609 19.57 2.19 -15.84
N SER A 610 19.69 0.86 -15.89
CA SER A 610 20.40 0.11 -14.86
C SER A 610 21.86 0.53 -14.81
N THR A 611 22.42 0.62 -13.61
CA THR A 611 23.86 0.86 -13.40
C THR A 611 24.71 -0.14 -14.15
N ILE A 612 24.26 -1.40 -14.22
CA ILE A 612 24.93 -2.49 -14.96
C ILE A 612 24.89 -2.25 -16.47
N ALA A 613 23.73 -1.80 -17.01
CA ALA A 613 23.60 -1.50 -18.43
C ALA A 613 24.41 -0.26 -18.83
N GLN A 614 24.44 0.77 -17.98
CA GLN A 614 25.26 1.98 -18.21
C GLN A 614 26.75 1.66 -18.19
N GLU A 615 27.22 0.84 -17.24
CA GLU A 615 28.62 0.41 -17.18
C GLU A 615 28.97 -0.48 -18.38
N MET A 616 28.08 -1.40 -18.79
CA MET A 616 28.24 -2.19 -20.01
C MET A 616 28.36 -1.33 -21.28
N ILE A 617 27.49 -0.33 -21.45
CA ILE A 617 27.53 0.59 -22.60
C ILE A 617 28.84 1.39 -22.59
N LYS A 618 29.29 1.81 -21.41
CA LYS A 618 30.55 2.53 -21.24
C LYS A 618 31.75 1.65 -21.63
N ARG A 619 31.89 0.44 -21.07
CA ARG A 619 32.97 -0.50 -21.40
C ARG A 619 32.94 -0.93 -22.88
N TYR A 620 31.74 -1.07 -23.44
CA TYR A 620 31.54 -1.33 -24.86
C TYR A 620 32.06 -0.17 -25.74
N ASN A 621 31.74 1.08 -25.39
CA ASN A 621 32.24 2.26 -26.09
C ASN A 621 33.77 2.44 -25.92
N GLU A 622 34.33 1.94 -24.83
CA GLU A 622 35.78 1.90 -24.57
C GLU A 622 36.48 0.74 -25.32
N GLY A 623 35.73 -0.10 -26.03
CA GLY A 623 36.26 -1.18 -26.87
C GLY A 623 36.63 -2.47 -26.12
N GLU A 624 36.17 -2.63 -24.87
CA GLU A 624 36.44 -3.83 -24.08
C GLU A 624 35.67 -5.06 -24.61
N THR A 625 36.32 -6.22 -24.57
CA THR A 625 35.71 -7.47 -25.06
C THR A 625 34.79 -8.07 -24.00
N ILE A 626 33.50 -8.20 -24.32
CA ILE A 626 32.53 -8.85 -23.43
C ILE A 626 32.57 -10.37 -23.65
N ARG A 627 32.50 -11.15 -22.56
CA ARG A 627 32.52 -12.61 -22.57
C ARG A 627 31.47 -13.17 -21.61
N LEU A 628 30.85 -14.27 -22.00
CA LEU A 628 29.91 -15.02 -21.17
C LEU A 628 30.53 -16.35 -20.79
N ARG A 629 30.47 -16.72 -19.51
CA ARG A 629 30.91 -18.03 -19.01
C ARG A 629 29.74 -18.71 -18.32
N PRO A 630 29.29 -19.90 -18.78
CA PRO A 630 28.29 -20.68 -18.05
C PRO A 630 28.79 -21.01 -16.64
N VAL A 631 27.88 -20.89 -15.67
CA VAL A 631 28.11 -21.28 -14.27
C VAL A 631 27.96 -22.78 -14.11
#